data_AF-K0BAJ0-F1
#
_entry.id   AF-K0BAJ0-F1
#
_cell.length_a   1.000
_cell.length_b   1.000
_cell.length_c   1.000
_cell.angle_alpha   90.00
_cell.angle_beta   90.00
_cell.angle_gamma   90.00
#
_symmetry.space_group_name_H-M   'P 1'
#
loop_
_entity.id
_entity.type
_entity.pdbx_description
1 polymer ?
#
loop_
_entity_poly.entity_id
_entity_poly.type
_entity_poly.pdbx_seq_one_letter_code
_entity_poly.pdbx_strand_id
1 'polypeptide(L)' 'MFFISIKKSRNTLVLKEKCAICSEKIKLRFNPMEEWGIEGSICGDCYSKKINEHYPGDHVRVNKHLD' A
#
# COMPACT_ATOMS: atom_id res chain seq x y z
N MET A 1 -22.56 33.28 -11.88
CA MET A 1 -23.04 31.94 -11.47
C MET A 1 -21.85 31.15 -10.95
N PHE A 2 -21.71 31.04 -9.63
CA PHE A 2 -20.67 30.24 -9.00
C PHE A 2 -21.15 28.79 -8.94
N PHE A 3 -20.64 27.95 -9.82
CA PHE A 3 -20.85 26.51 -9.75
C PHE A 3 -19.98 25.95 -8.62
N ILE A 4 -20.51 25.96 -7.40
CA ILE A 4 -19.90 25.21 -6.30
C ILE A 4 -20.04 23.72 -6.66
N SER A 5 -18.95 23.16 -7.16
CA SER A 5 -18.84 21.73 -7.43
C SER A 5 -18.77 20.99 -6.10
N ILE A 6 -19.93 20.56 -5.60
CA ILE A 6 -20.03 19.67 -4.44
C ILE A 6 -19.48 18.31 -4.90
N LYS A 7 -18.18 18.07 -4.67
CA LYS A 7 -17.57 16.74 -4.83
C LYS A 7 -18.14 15.80 -3.76
N LYS A 8 -19.30 15.21 -4.07
CA LYS A 8 -19.87 14.09 -3.31
C LYS A 8 -19.02 12.85 -3.59
N SER A 9 -17.96 12.62 -2.81
CA SER A 9 -17.28 11.33 -2.83
C SER A 9 -17.84 10.44 -1.72
N ARG A 10 -18.37 9.30 -2.17
CA ARG A 10 -19.14 8.32 -1.43
C ARG A 10 -18.26 7.65 -0.38
N ASN A 11 -18.70 7.65 0.87
CA ASN A 11 -18.24 6.69 1.89
C ASN A 11 -18.68 5.30 1.44
N THR A 12 -17.89 4.63 0.59
CA THR A 12 -18.10 3.23 0.23
C THR A 12 -17.77 2.38 1.45
N LEU A 13 -18.86 2.01 2.13
CA LEU A 13 -19.02 0.78 2.90
C LEU A 13 -17.90 -0.21 2.63
N VAL A 14 -17.18 -0.60 3.69
CA VAL A 14 -16.03 -1.50 3.75
C VAL A 14 -16.30 -2.79 2.94
N LEU A 15 -16.20 -2.73 1.62
CA LEU A 15 -15.85 -3.88 0.81
C LEU A 15 -14.48 -4.24 1.34
N LYS A 16 -14.38 -5.42 1.94
CA LYS A 16 -13.13 -6.01 2.38
C LYS A 16 -12.20 -6.01 1.17
N GLU A 17 -11.32 -5.01 1.09
CA GLU A 17 -10.45 -4.82 -0.06
C GLU A 17 -9.59 -6.08 -0.25
N LYS A 18 -9.42 -6.48 -1.50
CA LYS A 18 -8.61 -7.62 -1.88
C LYS A 18 -7.24 -7.13 -2.33
N CYS A 19 -6.20 -7.87 -2.00
CA CYS A 19 -4.84 -7.55 -2.43
C CYS A 19 -4.73 -7.65 -3.95
N ALA A 20 -4.16 -6.64 -4.60
CA ALA A 20 -3.94 -6.64 -6.04
C ALA A 20 -3.01 -7.78 -6.52
N ILE A 21 -2.16 -8.33 -5.63
CA ILE A 21 -1.21 -9.41 -5.94
C ILE A 21 -1.81 -10.79 -5.66
N CYS A 22 -2.20 -11.07 -4.40
CA CYS A 22 -2.67 -12.41 -4.01
C CYS A 22 -4.19 -12.58 -4.03
N SER A 23 -4.97 -11.52 -4.30
CA SER A 23 -6.45 -11.52 -4.27
C SER A 23 -7.08 -11.91 -2.93
N GLU A 24 -6.28 -12.14 -1.88
CA GLU A 24 -6.76 -12.39 -0.53
C GLU A 24 -7.27 -11.12 0.13
N LYS A 25 -8.05 -11.32 1.20
CA LYS A 25 -8.56 -10.22 2.01
C LYS A 25 -7.42 -9.48 2.69
N ILE A 26 -7.37 -8.16 2.51
CA ILE A 26 -6.42 -7.29 3.18
C ILE A 26 -6.79 -7.15 4.67
N LYS A 27 -5.87 -7.54 5.56
CA LYS A 27 -5.94 -7.23 7.01
C LYS A 27 -5.41 -5.83 7.31
N LEU A 28 -4.27 -5.50 6.73
CA LEU A 28 -3.62 -4.19 6.80
C LEU A 28 -3.28 -3.74 5.38
N ARG A 29 -3.73 -2.53 5.05
CA ARG A 29 -3.59 -1.92 3.72
C ARG A 29 -2.21 -1.31 3.55
N PHE A 30 -1.55 -1.65 2.45
CA PHE A 30 -0.32 -1.01 2.02
C PHE A 30 -0.51 -0.44 0.62
N ASN A 31 0.04 0.75 0.41
CA ASN A 31 0.20 1.32 -0.92
C ASN A 31 1.52 0.79 -1.51
N PRO A 32 1.51 0.20 -2.71
CA PRO A 32 2.74 -0.20 -3.38
C PRO A 32 3.61 1.03 -3.70
N MET A 33 4.93 0.83 -3.82
CA MET A 33 5.82 1.87 -4.31
C MET A 33 5.58 2.15 -5.80
N GLU A 34 5.83 3.37 -6.25
CA GLU A 34 5.58 3.78 -7.64
C GLU A 34 6.41 2.94 -8.62
N GLU A 35 7.67 2.64 -8.27
CA GLU A 35 8.58 1.82 -9.08
C GLU A 35 8.12 0.38 -9.27
N TRP A 36 7.17 -0.11 -8.47
CA TRP A 36 6.65 -1.48 -8.62
C TRP A 36 5.60 -1.58 -9.72
N GLY A 37 5.01 -0.46 -10.17
CA GLY A 37 4.01 -0.43 -11.24
C GLY A 37 2.73 -1.22 -10.90
N ILE A 38 2.38 -1.33 -9.62
CA ILE A 38 1.19 -2.06 -9.16
C ILE A 38 0.07 -1.07 -8.88
N GLU A 39 -1.06 -1.25 -9.53
CA GLU A 39 -2.27 -0.48 -9.26
C GLU A 39 -3.12 -1.14 -8.17
N GLY A 40 -3.58 -0.33 -7.22
CA GLY A 40 -4.45 -0.78 -6.13
C GLY A 40 -3.71 -1.10 -4.82
N SER A 41 -4.45 -1.62 -3.85
CA SER A 41 -3.95 -1.87 -2.51
C SER A 41 -3.36 -3.28 -2.39
N ILE A 42 -2.29 -3.42 -1.61
CA ILE A 42 -1.68 -4.73 -1.33
C ILE A 42 -1.70 -5.05 0.16
N CYS A 43 -1.65 -6.34 0.50
CA CYS A 43 -1.51 -6.79 1.88
C CYS A 43 -0.05 -6.72 2.34
N GLY A 44 0.17 -6.75 3.67
CA GLY A 44 1.51 -6.68 4.25
C GLY A 44 2.44 -7.80 3.78
N ASP A 45 1.94 -9.03 3.65
CA ASP A 45 2.76 -10.17 3.23
C ASP A 45 3.29 -9.98 1.80
N CYS A 46 2.45 -9.46 0.90
CA CYS A 46 2.86 -9.13 -0.46
C CYS A 46 3.79 -7.92 -0.50
N TYR A 47 3.55 -6.90 0.33
CA TYR A 47 4.44 -5.74 0.43
C TYR A 47 5.85 -6.16 0.87
N SER A 48 5.97 -6.95 1.93
CA SER A 48 7.27 -7.43 2.43
C SER A 48 8.01 -8.31 1.43
N LYS A 49 7.30 -9.18 0.70
CA LYS A 49 7.90 -9.95 -0.41
C LYS A 49 8.45 -9.03 -1.49
N LYS A 50 7.68 -8.00 -1.88
CA LYS A 50 8.09 -7.05 -2.90
C LYS A 50 9.30 -6.22 -2.50
N ILE A 51 9.39 -5.82 -1.23
CA ILE A 51 10.61 -5.19 -0.67
C ILE A 51 11.82 -6.10 -0.85
N ASN A 52 11.71 -7.37 -0.45
CA ASN A 52 12.84 -8.30 -0.54
C ASN A 52 13.26 -8.58 -2.00
N GLU A 53 12.30 -8.61 -2.94
CA GLU A 53 12.58 -8.75 -4.36
C GLU A 53 13.29 -7.52 -4.95
N HIS A 54 12.84 -6.30 -4.60
CA HIS A 54 13.37 -5.06 -5.16
C HIS A 54 14.66 -4.58 -4.49
N TYR A 55 14.82 -4.83 -3.19
CA TYR A 55 16.00 -4.45 -2.41
C TYR A 55 16.60 -5.69 -1.75
N PRO A 56 17.25 -6.56 -2.55
CA PRO A 56 17.91 -7.74 -2.01
C PRO A 56 19.11 -7.35 -1.13
N GLY A 57 19.41 -8.18 -0.13
CA GLY A 57 20.55 -8.02 0.77
C GLY A 57 20.15 -7.82 2.23
N ASP A 58 21.15 -7.73 3.10
CA ASP A 58 20.96 -7.53 4.54
C ASP A 58 20.72 -6.05 4.86
N HIS A 59 19.55 -5.75 5.43
CA HIS A 59 19.18 -4.40 5.86
C HIS A 59 19.51 -4.21 7.34
N VAL A 60 20.50 -3.37 7.66
CA VAL A 60 20.84 -2.99 9.03
C VAL A 60 20.34 -1.58 9.36
N ARG A 61 19.79 -1.42 10.57
CA ARG A 61 19.41 -0.09 11.05
C ARG A 61 20.67 0.73 11.30
N VAL A 62 20.90 1.73 10.45
CA VAL A 62 22.01 2.68 10.63
C VAL A 62 21.74 3.57 11.85
N ASN A 63 22.82 4.12 12.42
CA ASN A 63 22.76 5.04 13.56
C ASN A 63 22.10 4.47 14.83
N LYS A 64 22.21 3.16 15.05
CA LYS A 64 21.68 2.51 16.26
C LYS A 64 22.21 3.11 17.58
N HIS A 65 23.37 3.74 17.53
CA HIS A 65 24.03 4.38 18.67
C HIS A 65 23.37 5.71 19.11
N LEU A 66 22.41 6.25 18.36
CA LEU A 66 21.71 7.50 18.69
C LEU A 66 20.39 7.30 19.46
N ASP A 67 19.97 6.06 19.68
CA ASP A 67 18.76 5.71 20.47
C ASP A 67 19.07 5.67 21.98
#